data_AF-A0A396GMY8-F1
#
_entry.id   AF-A0A396GMY8-F1
#
_cell.length_a   1.000
_cell.length_b   1.000
_cell.length_c   1.000
_cell.angle_alpha   90.00
_cell.angle_beta   90.00
_cell.angle_gamma   90.00
#
_symmetry.space_group_name_H-M   'P 1'
#
loop_
_entity.id
_entity.type
_entity.pdbx_description
1 polymer ?
#
loop_
_entity_poly.entity_id
_entity_poly.type
_entity_poly.pdbx_seq_one_letter_code
_entity_poly.pdbx_strand_id
1 'polypeptide(L)'
;MFESVPKADAIFMKWILHDWSDDNCLKLLKNCYDAITDDGKVIVLETFLPIIPDNGYASRSTSQLDVLMMTQYPGGKERNKQEFMDLATKVGFSGIRYECRVCNFWVMEFFK
;
A
#
# COMPACT_ATOMS: atom_id res chain seq x y z
N MET A 1 -15.39 6.76 9.14
CA MET A 1 -14.43 5.69 8.77
C MET A 1 -13.01 6.25 8.81
N PHE A 2 -12.05 5.49 9.36
CA PHE A 2 -10.66 5.85 9.69
C PHE A 2 -10.51 7.08 10.61
N GLU A 3 -10.83 6.91 11.89
CA GLU A 3 -10.76 8.00 12.88
C GLU A 3 -9.38 8.15 13.51
N SER A 4 -8.75 7.05 13.92
CA SER A 4 -7.41 7.06 14.50
C SER A 4 -6.72 5.71 14.36
N VAL A 5 -5.40 5.71 14.53
CA VAL A 5 -4.56 4.51 14.65
C VAL A 5 -3.78 4.64 15.97
N PRO A 6 -3.63 3.57 16.77
CA PRO A 6 -2.84 3.62 18.00
C PRO A 6 -1.39 4.05 17.75
N LYS A 7 -0.80 4.79 18.70
CA LYS A 7 0.61 5.17 18.63
C LYS A 7 1.50 3.92 18.67
N ALA A 8 2.51 3.88 17.80
CA ALA A 8 3.46 2.78 17.71
C ALA A 8 4.75 3.22 17.01
N ASP A 9 5.87 2.56 17.30
CA ASP A 9 7.14 2.80 16.57
C ASP A 9 7.06 2.28 15.12
N ALA A 10 6.27 1.22 14.91
CA ALA A 10 5.99 0.68 13.59
C ALA A 10 4.53 0.23 13.46
N ILE A 11 3.94 0.50 12.29
CA ILE A 11 2.60 0.03 11.92
C ILE A 11 2.74 -0.95 10.77
N PHE A 12 2.16 -2.14 10.91
CA PHE A 12 2.17 -3.15 9.85
C PHE A 12 0.80 -3.25 9.19
N MET A 13 0.77 -3.22 7.86
CA MET A 13 -0.43 -3.37 7.03
C MET A 13 -0.16 -4.39 5.93
N LYS A 14 -0.93 -5.47 5.92
CA LYS A 14 -0.92 -6.47 4.86
C LYS A 14 -2.31 -6.53 4.24
N TRP A 15 -2.42 -6.37 2.92
CA TRP A 15 -3.72 -6.38 2.24
C TRP A 15 -4.71 -5.43 2.89
N ILE A 16 -4.30 -4.18 3.02
CA ILE A 16 -5.16 -3.13 3.57
C ILE A 16 -5.34 -2.05 2.53
N LEU A 17 -4.27 -1.59 1.88
CA LEU A 17 -4.37 -0.45 0.97
C LEU A 17 -5.11 -0.82 -0.32
N HIS A 18 -5.04 -2.08 -0.76
CA HIS A 18 -5.74 -2.50 -1.98
C HIS A 18 -7.28 -2.55 -1.84
N ASP A 19 -7.80 -2.63 -0.62
CA ASP A 19 -9.25 -2.68 -0.35
C ASP A 19 -9.94 -1.31 -0.55
N TRP A 20 -9.16 -0.23 -0.59
CA TRP A 20 -9.68 1.13 -0.50
C TRP A 20 -9.29 1.98 -1.71
N SER A 21 -10.15 2.96 -2.01
CA SER A 21 -9.83 4.03 -2.96
C SER A 21 -8.64 4.87 -2.50
N ASP A 22 -8.05 5.63 -3.42
CA ASP A 22 -6.89 6.48 -3.13
C ASP A 22 -7.20 7.51 -2.03
N ASP A 23 -8.39 8.14 -2.04
CA ASP A 23 -8.79 9.09 -0.99
C ASP A 23 -8.88 8.46 0.40
N ASN A 24 -9.39 7.22 0.48
CA ASN A 24 -9.44 6.47 1.73
C ASN A 24 -8.05 6.02 2.18
N CYS A 25 -7.19 5.60 1.24
CA CYS A 25 -5.79 5.29 1.53
C CYS A 25 -5.04 6.50 2.08
N LEU A 26 -5.24 7.69 1.49
CA LEU A 26 -4.63 8.93 1.97
C LEU A 26 -5.07 9.26 3.40
N LYS A 27 -6.36 9.10 3.70
CA LYS A 27 -6.87 9.32 5.05
C LYS A 27 -6.27 8.33 6.06
N LEU A 28 -6.24 7.04 5.72
CA LEU A 28 -5.65 6.00 6.57
C LEU A 28 -4.15 6.22 6.78
N LEU A 29 -3.40 6.44 5.69
CA LEU A 29 -1.96 6.68 5.74
C LEU A 29 -1.62 7.96 6.52
N LYS A 30 -2.46 9.00 6.45
CA LYS A 30 -2.30 10.19 7.27
C LYS A 30 -2.43 9.88 8.76
N ASN A 31 -3.43 9.09 9.15
CA ASN A 31 -3.56 8.63 10.54
C ASN A 31 -2.34 7.80 10.98
N CYS A 32 -1.81 6.94 10.11
CA CYS A 32 -0.59 6.17 10.40
C CYS A 32 0.63 7.10 10.56
N TYR A 33 0.80 8.08 9.68
CA TYR A 33 1.87 9.07 9.74
C TYR A 33 1.86 9.85 11.07
N ASP A 34 0.67 10.24 11.53
CA ASP A 34 0.50 10.97 12.79
C ASP A 34 0.68 10.07 14.04
N ALA A 35 0.49 8.75 13.88
CA ALA A 35 0.60 7.78 14.97
C ALA A 35 2.03 7.25 15.20
N ILE A 36 2.91 7.29 14.21
CA ILE A 36 4.31 6.86 14.34
C ILE A 36 5.22 7.96 14.90
N THR A 37 6.32 7.57 15.55
CA THR A 37 7.41 8.47 15.96
C THR A 37 8.14 9.08 14.75
N ASP A 38 9.08 10.00 14.97
CA ASP A 38 9.84 10.63 13.89
C ASP A 38 10.81 9.66 13.20
N ASP A 39 11.29 8.66 13.92
CA ASP A 39 12.09 7.52 13.43
C ASP A 39 11.24 6.28 13.10
N GLY A 40 9.92 6.40 13.24
CA GLY A 40 8.99 5.31 13.02
C GLY A 40 8.71 5.04 11.54
N LYS A 41 8.00 3.93 11.28
CA LYS A 41 7.68 3.51 9.90
C LYS A 41 6.35 2.80 9.76
N VAL A 42 5.81 2.87 8.54
CA VAL A 42 4.68 2.04 8.13
C VAL A 42 5.18 0.96 7.18
N ILE A 43 4.95 -0.30 7.53
CA ILE A 43 5.36 -1.47 6.75
C ILE A 43 4.12 -1.97 6.01
N VAL A 44 4.14 -1.86 4.68
CA VAL A 44 3.05 -2.23 3.79
C VAL A 44 3.42 -3.48 3.00
N LEU A 45 2.50 -4.43 2.94
CA LEU A 45 2.67 -5.71 2.25
C LEU A 45 1.55 -5.91 1.24
N GLU A 46 1.84 -5.64 -0.03
CA GLU A 46 0.89 -5.61 -1.14
C GLU A 46 1.51 -6.22 -2.41
N THR A 47 0.68 -6.50 -3.43
CA THR A 47 1.17 -6.86 -4.76
C THR A 47 1.33 -5.64 -5.66
N PHE A 48 2.12 -5.75 -6.74
CA PHE A 48 2.23 -4.69 -7.74
C PHE A 48 1.58 -5.08 -9.04
N LEU A 49 0.76 -4.18 -9.55
CA LEU A 49 0.28 -4.23 -10.91
C LEU A 49 1.42 -3.76 -11.85
N PRO A 50 1.84 -4.57 -12.84
CA PRO A 50 2.89 -4.17 -13.76
C PRO A 50 2.40 -3.08 -14.72
N ILE A 51 3.24 -2.09 -15.01
CA ILE A 51 2.94 -1.02 -15.97
C ILE A 51 2.83 -1.58 -17.39
N ILE A 52 3.71 -2.51 -17.74
CA ILE A 52 3.68 -3.24 -19.01
C ILE A 52 3.18 -4.65 -18.70
N PRO A 53 1.97 -5.02 -19.16
CA PRO A 53 1.45 -6.36 -18.93
C PRO A 53 2.37 -7.43 -19.53
N ASP A 54 2.60 -8.50 -18.77
CA ASP A 54 3.27 -9.71 -19.26
C ASP A 54 2.47 -10.98 -18.89
N ASN A 55 2.86 -12.11 -19.49
CA ASN A 55 2.22 -13.42 -19.25
C ASN A 55 2.85 -14.19 -18.07
N GLY A 56 3.73 -13.57 -17.31
CA GLY A 56 4.34 -14.12 -16.11
C GLY A 56 3.28 -14.46 -15.05
N TYR A 57 3.61 -15.42 -14.19
CA TYR A 57 2.71 -15.84 -13.10
C TYR A 57 2.30 -14.66 -12.20
N ALA A 58 3.27 -13.83 -11.83
CA ALA A 58 3.07 -12.65 -10.99
C ALA A 58 2.10 -11.63 -11.61
N SER A 59 2.33 -11.25 -12.87
CA SER A 59 1.47 -10.33 -13.61
C SER A 59 0.04 -10.85 -13.68
N ARG A 60 -0.15 -12.11 -14.11
CA ARG A 60 -1.48 -12.73 -14.17
C ARG A 60 -2.16 -12.80 -12.81
N SER A 61 -1.44 -13.20 -11.77
CA SER A 61 -1.97 -13.29 -10.41
C SER A 61 -2.41 -11.93 -9.88
N THR A 62 -1.61 -10.88 -10.06
CA THR A 62 -1.98 -9.53 -9.61
C THR A 62 -3.15 -8.98 -10.43
N SER A 63 -3.18 -9.17 -11.75
CA SER A 63 -4.32 -8.75 -12.58
C SER A 63 -5.61 -9.47 -12.22
N GLN A 64 -5.56 -10.77 -11.88
CA GLN A 64 -6.72 -11.50 -11.37
C GLN A 64 -7.21 -10.93 -10.03
N LEU A 65 -6.28 -10.57 -9.14
CA LEU A 65 -6.61 -9.93 -7.87
C LEU A 65 -7.23 -8.53 -8.09
N ASP A 66 -6.71 -7.75 -9.04
CA ASP A 66 -7.26 -6.43 -9.38
C ASP A 66 -8.70 -6.51 -9.90
N VAL A 67 -9.00 -7.49 -10.75
CA VAL A 67 -10.38 -7.78 -11.19
C VAL A 67 -11.25 -8.22 -10.01
N LEU A 68 -10.72 -9.01 -9.06
CA LEU A 68 -11.44 -9.35 -7.84
C LEU A 68 -11.77 -8.10 -7.03
N MET A 69 -10.80 -7.20 -6.83
CA MET A 69 -10.99 -5.93 -6.11
C MET A 69 -12.10 -5.10 -6.74
N MET A 70 -12.10 -4.96 -8.07
CA MET A 70 -13.15 -4.25 -8.83
C MET A 70 -14.57 -4.79 -8.54
N THR A 71 -14.71 -6.11 -8.32
CA THR A 71 -16.03 -6.74 -8.13
C THR A 71 -16.50 -6.80 -6.67
N GLN A 72 -15.58 -6.87 -5.71
CA GLN A 72 -15.90 -7.13 -4.29
C GLN A 72 -15.71 -5.91 -3.39
N TYR A 73 -14.83 -4.97 -3.75
CA TYR A 73 -14.40 -3.86 -2.90
C TYR A 73 -14.65 -2.53 -3.62
N PRO A 74 -15.72 -1.78 -3.29
CA PRO A 74 -16.00 -0.49 -3.93
C PRO A 74 -14.83 0.49 -3.81
N GLY A 75 -14.13 0.72 -4.92
CA GLY A 75 -12.95 1.59 -5.00
C GLY A 75 -11.61 0.90 -4.69
N GLY A 76 -11.62 -0.38 -4.34
CA GLY A 76 -10.40 -1.18 -4.20
C GLY A 76 -9.74 -1.44 -5.55
N LYS A 77 -8.40 -1.49 -5.55
CA LYS A 77 -7.57 -1.76 -6.73
C LYS A 77 -6.17 -2.19 -6.32
N GLU A 78 -5.53 -2.96 -7.17
CA GLU A 78 -4.08 -3.14 -7.15
C GLU A 78 -3.39 -1.89 -7.69
N ARG A 79 -2.19 -1.61 -7.19
CA ARG A 79 -1.43 -0.41 -7.56
C ARG A 79 -0.06 -0.75 -8.08
N ASN A 80 0.47 0.10 -8.95
CA ASN A 80 1.86 0.02 -9.35
C ASN A 80 2.76 0.76 -8.32
N LYS A 81 4.09 0.63 -8.48
CA LYS A 81 5.06 1.24 -7.55
C LYS A 81 4.94 2.76 -7.45
N GLN A 82 4.67 3.43 -8.57
CA GLN A 82 4.57 4.89 -8.60
C GLN A 82 3.33 5.36 -7.84
N GLU A 83 2.19 4.69 -8.02
CA GLU A 83 0.97 5.02 -7.27
C GLU A 83 1.16 4.88 -5.75
N PHE A 84 1.90 3.86 -5.29
CA PHE A 84 2.25 3.77 -3.86
C PHE A 84 3.15 4.92 -3.40
N MET A 85 4.15 5.30 -4.20
CA MET A 85 5.03 6.44 -3.89
C MET A 85 4.22 7.75 -3.82
N ASP A 86 3.28 7.95 -4.74
CA ASP A 86 2.43 9.13 -4.78
C ASP A 86 1.51 9.18 -3.54
N LEU A 87 0.96 8.05 -3.10
CA LEU A 87 0.18 7.97 -1.86
C LEU A 87 1.01 8.32 -0.63
N ALA A 88 2.22 7.76 -0.52
CA ALA A 88 3.11 7.99 0.61
C ALA A 88 3.56 9.46 0.69
N THR A 89 4.06 10.00 -0.42
CA THR A 89 4.58 11.38 -0.45
C THR A 89 3.49 12.43 -0.25
N LYS A 90 2.27 12.18 -0.75
CA LYS A 90 1.13 13.10 -0.58
C LYS A 90 0.68 13.27 0.89
N VAL A 91 0.96 12.31 1.77
CA VAL A 91 0.64 12.43 3.21
C VAL A 91 1.83 12.88 4.07
N GLY A 92 3.01 13.02 3.47
CA GLY A 92 4.21 13.57 4.10
C GLY A 92 5.35 12.58 4.36
N PHE A 93 5.24 11.30 3.99
CA PHE A 93 6.38 10.38 4.07
C PHE A 93 7.50 10.84 3.11
N SER A 94 8.76 10.79 3.54
CA SER A 94 9.92 11.13 2.71
C SER A 94 10.16 10.15 1.57
N GLY A 95 9.67 8.91 1.68
CA GLY A 95 9.74 7.94 0.60
C GLY A 95 9.36 6.53 1.01
N ILE A 96 9.66 5.60 0.10
CA ILE A 96 9.41 4.16 0.26
C ILE A 96 10.71 3.39 0.02
N ARG A 97 11.05 2.49 0.95
CA ARG A 97 12.11 1.49 0.77
C ARG A 97 11.46 0.14 0.47
N TYR A 98 11.85 -0.48 -0.65
CA TYR A 98 11.35 -1.80 -1.05
C TYR A 98 12.31 -2.88 -0.56
N GLU A 99 11.99 -3.52 0.56
CA GLU A 99 12.91 -4.41 1.29
C GLU A 99 13.11 -5.75 0.60
N CYS A 100 12.01 -6.47 0.37
CA CYS A 100 12.06 -7.79 -0.22
C CYS A 100 10.77 -8.15 -0.93
N ARG A 101 10.84 -9.22 -1.73
CA ARG A 101 9.71 -9.80 -2.42
C ARG A 101 9.56 -11.27 -2.04
N VAL A 102 8.38 -11.66 -1.54
CA VAL A 102 8.08 -13.02 -1.08
C VAL A 102 6.71 -13.43 -1.61
N CYS A 103 6.62 -14.54 -2.34
CA CYS A 103 5.35 -15.06 -2.87
C CYS A 103 4.50 -14.00 -3.62
N ASN A 104 5.15 -13.20 -4.48
CA ASN A 104 4.57 -12.06 -5.22
C ASN A 104 4.26 -10.79 -4.40
N PHE A 105 4.31 -10.86 -3.07
CA PHE A 105 4.18 -9.68 -2.22
C PHE A 105 5.47 -8.89 -2.16
N TRP A 106 5.34 -7.57 -2.12
CA TRP A 106 6.42 -6.66 -1.81
C TRP A 106 6.27 -6.14 -0.38
N VAL A 107 7.36 -6.21 0.37
CA VAL A 107 7.48 -5.54 1.67
C VAL A 107 8.02 -4.14 1.42
N MET A 108 7.22 -3.14 1.75
CA MET A 108 7.53 -1.72 1.57
C MET A 108 7.57 -1.04 2.93
N GLU A 109 8.63 -0.29 3.20
CA GLU A 109 8.70 0.58 4.38
C GLU A 109 8.51 2.03 3.96
N PHE A 110 7.47 2.68 4.48
CA PHE A 110 7.20 4.10 4.32
C PHE A 110 7.79 4.79 5.55
N PHE A 111 8.71 5.71 5.34
CA PHE A 111 9.45 6.39 6.40
C PHE A 111 9.21 7.90 6.33
N LYS A 112 9.21 8.55 7.49
CA LYS A 112 9.12 10.01 7.59
C LYS A 112 10.32 10.69 6.98
#